data_AF-A0AAE6TNM2-F1
#
_entry.id   AF-A0AAE6TNM2-F1
#
_cell.length_a   1.000
_cell.length_b   1.000
_cell.length_c   1.000
_cell.angle_alpha   90.00
_cell.angle_beta   90.00
_cell.angle_gamma   90.00
#
_symmetry.space_group_name_H-M   'P 1'
#
loop_
_entity.id
_entity.type
_entity.pdbx_description
1 polymer ?
#
loop_
_entity_poly.entity_id
_entity_poly.type
_entity_poly.pdbx_seq_one_letter_code
_entity_poly.pdbx_strand_id
1 'polypeptide(L)'
;MTPGGAGVAQRHDQSTGGPAGLLGIGYEPGRAPGARAAVVDGPYGGNDGTYRPDDTAYGPVTAARSGDDGADPGTPDLGAELASHTADEVLADYLHQQSADFLRSLRLHRESGSDAEGAGEAARQLRRAARRISATLHTFRPLTEEDWADQLRSELGWLSGTLAREQACAARRERLMTALQRLTGRGPERSDRTGRGERGKRSDRPTASSTAAAASSPSSPSASSSTSSSDPDPDGALSAGAARAGALLDRQLTLARTRAHSAALQALGSSRFHAVADSVAVLASEAPLARTAAEVPADEALPPLAEQAHRRLAEAVAALPLSRAGYPYNAAALAADQRQDAPWHQVRMLVRLSRYAREVIAPETSDLRLAEAGRALEWHRDAAEAAAAAAAAARTPRIAPATAYALGVLHADQRHEVEAARFAFGRVWLPRTPDRTG
;
A
#
# COMPACT_ATOMS: atom_id res chain seq x y z
N MET A 1 -12.24 -79.02 -2.35
CA MET A 1 -11.67 -78.97 -0.98
C MET A 1 -11.92 -77.57 -0.44
N THR A 2 -12.88 -77.50 0.49
CA THR A 2 -13.25 -76.36 1.36
C THR A 2 -12.16 -76.09 2.42
N PRO A 3 -12.31 -75.11 3.36
CA PRO A 3 -12.82 -73.73 3.28
C PRO A 3 -12.05 -72.75 4.23
N GLY A 4 -12.53 -71.50 4.40
CA GLY A 4 -12.45 -70.77 5.69
C GLY A 4 -11.58 -69.50 5.67
N GLY A 5 -11.95 -68.36 6.25
CA GLY A 5 -13.10 -67.94 7.05
C GLY A 5 -13.33 -66.43 6.81
N ALA A 6 -14.55 -65.89 6.84
CA ALA A 6 -15.39 -65.64 8.01
C ALA A 6 -14.70 -64.76 9.07
N GLY A 7 -15.15 -63.49 9.15
CA GLY A 7 -14.71 -62.52 10.14
C GLY A 7 -15.54 -61.25 10.09
N VAL A 8 -16.83 -61.38 10.41
CA VAL A 8 -17.76 -60.27 10.68
C VAL A 8 -17.44 -59.68 12.06
N ALA A 9 -17.34 -58.36 12.17
CA ALA A 9 -17.60 -57.66 13.42
C ALA A 9 -18.30 -56.33 13.11
N GLN A 10 -19.57 -56.30 13.49
CA GLN A 10 -20.47 -55.16 13.51
C GLN A 10 -20.74 -54.84 14.99
N ARG A 11 -21.09 -53.57 15.28
CA ARG A 11 -21.60 -52.97 16.56
C ARG A 11 -20.54 -52.14 17.32
N HIS A 12 -20.84 -51.01 17.96
CA HIS A 12 -22.07 -50.23 18.23
C HIS A 12 -21.68 -48.76 18.52
N ASP A 13 -22.65 -47.86 18.36
CA ASP A 13 -22.75 -46.48 18.86
C ASP A 13 -22.03 -46.17 20.19
N GLN A 14 -21.42 -44.98 20.32
CA GLN A 14 -22.07 -43.84 21.00
C GLN A 14 -21.24 -42.55 20.99
N SER A 15 -21.99 -41.46 20.94
CA SER A 15 -21.63 -40.04 20.96
C SER A 15 -21.08 -39.57 22.30
N THR A 16 -20.03 -38.73 22.27
CA THR A 16 -19.80 -37.67 23.27
C THR A 16 -18.90 -36.57 22.71
N GLY A 17 -19.47 -35.36 22.52
CA GLY A 17 -18.89 -34.11 23.04
C GLY A 17 -17.87 -33.31 22.23
N GLY A 18 -18.36 -32.32 21.48
CA GLY A 18 -17.91 -30.92 21.60
C GLY A 18 -16.86 -30.37 20.62
N PRO A 19 -16.92 -29.07 20.24
CA PRO A 19 -16.37 -28.55 18.99
C PRO A 19 -15.08 -27.73 19.17
N ALA A 20 -14.11 -27.90 18.27
CA ALA A 20 -12.98 -27.00 18.14
C ALA A 20 -12.39 -27.02 16.72
N GLY A 21 -12.27 -25.85 16.09
CA GLY A 21 -11.24 -25.58 15.08
C GLY A 21 -11.67 -25.42 13.63
N LEU A 22 -12.45 -24.37 13.33
CA LEU A 22 -12.56 -23.77 12.00
C LEU A 22 -11.22 -23.11 11.57
N LEU A 23 -10.96 -23.10 10.26
CA LEU A 23 -9.79 -22.56 9.52
C LEU A 23 -8.68 -23.58 9.19
N GLY A 24 -9.04 -24.63 8.46
CA GLY A 24 -8.08 -25.50 7.77
C GLY A 24 -7.60 -24.88 6.45
N ILE A 25 -6.41 -24.27 6.46
CA ILE A 25 -5.64 -24.01 5.25
C ILE A 25 -4.86 -25.30 4.94
N GLY A 26 -5.42 -26.16 4.08
CA GLY A 26 -4.80 -27.41 3.68
C GLY A 26 -3.47 -27.19 2.96
N TYR A 27 -2.38 -27.69 3.56
CA TYR A 27 -1.06 -27.83 2.95
C TYR A 27 -0.86 -29.30 2.57
N GLU A 28 -0.94 -29.61 1.28
CA GLU A 28 -0.49 -30.88 0.71
C GLU A 28 0.90 -30.67 0.09
N PRO A 29 1.92 -31.49 0.41
CA PRO A 29 3.27 -31.31 -0.11
C PRO A 29 3.43 -32.07 -1.43
N GLY A 30 3.54 -31.34 -2.55
CA GLY A 30 3.93 -31.95 -3.80
C GLY A 30 3.80 -31.04 -5.00
N ARG A 31 4.97 -30.61 -5.52
CA ARG A 31 5.20 -30.04 -6.86
C ARG A 31 5.06 -28.50 -7.00
N ALA A 32 6.19 -27.84 -7.20
CA ALA A 32 6.26 -26.48 -7.75
C ALA A 32 5.68 -26.47 -9.18
N PRO A 33 4.90 -25.43 -9.58
CA PRO A 33 5.49 -24.14 -9.97
C PRO A 33 4.61 -22.89 -9.71
N GLY A 34 5.21 -21.70 -9.84
CA GLY A 34 4.52 -20.47 -10.22
C GLY A 34 4.04 -19.56 -9.07
N ALA A 35 4.55 -18.32 -9.08
CA ALA A 35 4.22 -17.24 -8.16
C ALA A 35 2.71 -17.13 -7.85
N ARG A 36 2.32 -17.40 -6.61
CA ARG A 36 0.96 -17.19 -6.12
C ARG A 36 0.74 -15.73 -5.75
N ALA A 37 -0.35 -15.20 -6.29
CA ALA A 37 -1.08 -13.97 -6.01
C ALA A 37 -0.67 -13.21 -4.73
N ALA A 38 0.11 -12.15 -4.91
CA ALA A 38 0.03 -11.00 -4.00
C ALA A 38 -1.32 -10.32 -4.24
N VAL A 39 -2.10 -10.12 -3.17
CA VAL A 39 -3.30 -9.30 -3.19
C VAL A 39 -2.86 -7.86 -3.46
N VAL A 40 -2.97 -7.46 -4.72
CA VAL A 40 -2.64 -6.10 -5.17
C VAL A 40 -3.86 -5.22 -4.91
N ASP A 41 -3.80 -4.37 -3.90
CA ASP A 41 -4.68 -3.20 -3.75
C ASP A 41 -4.14 -2.02 -4.59
N GLY A 42 -4.95 -1.06 -5.03
CA GLY A 42 -4.45 0.16 -5.68
C GLY A 42 -4.27 1.28 -4.63
N PRO A 43 -3.42 2.31 -4.89
CA PRO A 43 -3.28 3.46 -3.99
C PRO A 43 -4.61 4.21 -3.83
N TYR A 44 -4.82 4.78 -2.66
CA TYR A 44 -5.83 5.80 -2.40
C TYR A 44 -5.34 7.12 -3.00
N GLY A 45 -6.12 7.74 -3.89
CA GLY A 45 -5.88 9.11 -4.33
C GLY A 45 -6.11 10.04 -3.14
N GLY A 46 -5.02 10.55 -2.57
CA GLY A 46 -5.05 11.67 -1.64
C GLY A 46 -5.14 12.98 -2.42
N ASN A 47 -5.92 13.91 -1.89
CA ASN A 47 -5.95 15.30 -2.35
C ASN A 47 -4.55 15.86 -2.53
N ASP A 48 -4.46 16.71 -3.56
CA ASP A 48 -3.31 17.45 -4.01
C ASP A 48 -2.56 18.14 -2.86
N GLY A 49 -1.25 17.96 -2.86
CA GLY A 49 -0.36 18.34 -1.76
C GLY A 49 1.02 17.77 -1.99
N THR A 50 1.70 18.31 -2.99
CA THR A 50 3.11 18.03 -3.32
C THR A 50 4.01 18.15 -2.08
N TYR A 51 4.37 17.02 -1.49
CA TYR A 51 5.41 16.96 -0.45
C TYR A 51 6.75 16.59 -1.08
N ARG A 52 7.58 17.61 -1.31
CA ARG A 52 9.01 17.48 -1.63
C ARG A 52 9.77 17.42 -0.30
N PRO A 53 10.65 16.44 -0.07
CA PRO A 53 11.45 16.40 1.14
C PRO A 53 12.66 17.31 0.97
N ASP A 54 12.59 18.54 1.48
CA ASP A 54 13.78 19.32 1.77
C ASP A 54 14.08 19.26 3.28
N ASP A 55 15.29 18.81 3.58
CA ASP A 55 15.92 18.70 4.89
C ASP A 55 16.20 20.10 5.45
N THR A 56 15.24 20.78 6.09
CA THR A 56 15.47 21.80 7.16
C THR A 56 14.17 22.54 7.53
N ALA A 57 13.49 22.13 8.61
CA ALA A 57 12.65 22.99 9.46
C ALA A 57 12.00 22.18 10.61
N TYR A 58 12.75 21.80 11.63
CA TYR A 58 12.18 21.57 12.97
C TYR A 58 12.29 22.89 13.74
N GLY A 59 11.26 23.72 13.64
CA GLY A 59 11.02 24.85 14.55
C GLY A 59 9.97 24.45 15.59
N PRO A 60 10.09 24.88 16.85
CA PRO A 60 9.17 24.46 17.91
C PRO A 60 7.80 25.12 17.71
N VAL A 61 6.76 24.32 17.54
CA VAL A 61 5.37 24.80 17.65
C VAL A 61 5.08 24.95 19.14
N THR A 62 4.93 26.19 19.57
CA THR A 62 4.58 26.58 20.94
C THR A 62 3.26 25.94 21.36
N ALA A 63 3.28 25.28 22.51
CA ALA A 63 2.14 24.68 23.17
C ALA A 63 1.06 25.74 23.47
N ALA A 64 -0.12 25.59 22.87
CA ALA A 64 -1.33 26.23 23.38
C ALA A 64 -1.74 25.49 24.66
N ARG A 65 -1.74 26.22 25.77
CA ARG A 65 -2.18 25.76 27.09
C ARG A 65 -3.66 25.37 27.03
N SER A 66 -3.96 24.15 27.44
CA SER A 66 -5.31 23.73 27.81
C SER A 66 -5.78 24.56 29.00
N GLY A 67 -6.86 25.33 28.79
CA GLY A 67 -7.73 25.85 29.83
C GLY A 67 -9.00 24.99 29.85
N ASP A 68 -9.42 24.69 31.06
CA ASP A 68 -10.54 23.85 31.46
C ASP A 68 -11.91 24.51 31.20
N ASP A 69 -12.94 23.66 31.14
CA ASP A 69 -14.39 23.92 31.20
C ASP A 69 -15.09 24.77 30.12
N GLY A 70 -15.84 24.06 29.26
CA GLY A 70 -16.90 24.60 28.42
C GLY A 70 -17.51 23.51 27.54
N ALA A 71 -18.57 22.87 28.02
CA ALA A 71 -19.40 21.98 27.20
C ALA A 71 -19.93 22.76 25.99
N ASP A 72 -19.52 22.34 24.80
CA ASP A 72 -19.92 22.94 23.53
C ASP A 72 -21.36 22.49 23.19
N PRO A 73 -22.37 23.39 23.13
CA PRO A 73 -23.77 23.02 23.00
C PRO A 73 -24.18 22.74 21.54
N GLY A 74 -23.35 21.97 20.82
CA GLY A 74 -23.54 21.73 19.39
C GLY A 74 -22.93 20.44 18.85
N THR A 75 -22.28 19.61 19.69
CA THR A 75 -21.94 18.24 19.26
C THR A 75 -23.22 17.41 19.35
N PRO A 76 -23.77 16.90 18.24
CA PRO A 76 -24.91 15.99 18.31
C PRO A 76 -24.52 14.83 19.23
N ASP A 77 -25.41 14.49 20.16
CA ASP A 77 -25.22 13.31 21.00
C ASP A 77 -25.37 12.08 20.10
N LEU A 78 -24.26 11.66 19.50
CA LEU A 78 -24.20 10.52 18.59
C LEU A 78 -24.74 9.24 19.25
N GLY A 79 -24.65 9.15 20.59
CA GLY A 79 -25.26 8.06 21.35
C GLY A 79 -26.78 8.11 21.32
N ALA A 80 -27.38 9.29 21.44
CA ALA A 80 -28.83 9.48 21.37
C ALA A 80 -29.40 9.21 19.97
N GLU A 81 -28.67 9.57 18.91
CA GLU A 81 -29.08 9.26 17.53
C GLU A 81 -29.01 7.75 17.21
N LEU A 82 -28.01 7.03 17.73
CA LEU A 82 -27.95 5.58 17.61
C LEU A 82 -29.05 4.89 18.43
N ALA A 83 -29.32 5.38 19.64
CA ALA A 83 -30.33 4.80 20.53
C ALA A 83 -31.77 4.92 19.99
N SER A 84 -32.04 5.85 19.07
CA SER A 84 -33.36 5.99 18.45
C SER A 84 -33.61 5.05 17.28
N HIS A 85 -32.61 4.29 16.84
CA HIS A 85 -32.69 3.38 15.70
C HIS A 85 -32.34 1.95 16.13
N THR A 86 -32.88 0.98 15.41
CA THR A 86 -32.48 -0.42 15.56
C THR A 86 -31.20 -0.69 14.78
N ALA A 87 -30.45 -1.73 15.18
CA ALA A 87 -29.18 -2.07 14.53
C ALA A 87 -29.35 -2.42 13.04
N ASP A 88 -30.51 -2.96 12.67
CA ASP A 88 -30.86 -3.25 11.28
C ASP A 88 -31.06 -1.99 10.44
N GLU A 89 -31.77 -0.97 10.93
CA GLU A 89 -32.00 0.29 10.23
C GLU A 89 -30.68 0.98 9.87
N VAL A 90 -29.79 1.16 10.86
CA VAL A 90 -28.49 1.81 10.67
C VAL A 90 -27.61 1.03 9.69
N LEU A 91 -27.59 -0.31 9.80
CA LEU A 91 -26.76 -1.17 8.96
C LEU A 91 -27.31 -1.25 7.52
N ALA A 92 -28.63 -1.36 7.36
CA ALA A 92 -29.30 -1.37 6.07
C ALA A 92 -29.08 -0.05 5.35
N ASP A 93 -29.28 1.10 6.01
CA ASP A 93 -29.08 2.42 5.42
C ASP A 93 -27.64 2.61 4.92
N TYR A 94 -26.65 2.21 5.73
CA TYR A 94 -25.25 2.26 5.30
C TYR A 94 -24.99 1.36 4.08
N LEU A 95 -25.51 0.12 4.08
CA LEU A 95 -25.33 -0.82 2.97
C LEU A 95 -26.06 -0.35 1.70
N HIS A 96 -27.26 0.24 1.83
CA HIS A 96 -28.02 0.86 0.74
C HIS A 96 -27.21 1.99 0.12
N GLN A 97 -26.68 2.90 0.94
CA GLN A 97 -25.87 4.02 0.46
C GLN A 97 -24.61 3.55 -0.27
N GLN A 98 -23.86 2.60 0.31
CA GLN A 98 -22.65 2.08 -0.35
C GLN A 98 -22.96 1.30 -1.63
N SER A 99 -24.09 0.60 -1.68
CA SER A 99 -24.54 -0.11 -2.89
C SER A 99 -24.98 0.86 -3.98
N ALA A 100 -25.67 1.94 -3.63
CA ALA A 100 -26.00 3.02 -4.56
C ALA A 100 -24.75 3.70 -5.13
N ASP A 101 -23.74 3.97 -4.29
CA ASP A 101 -22.45 4.51 -4.73
C ASP A 101 -21.68 3.53 -5.63
N PHE A 102 -21.75 2.22 -5.34
CA PHE A 102 -21.21 1.18 -6.22
C PHE A 102 -21.88 1.19 -7.60
N LEU A 103 -23.21 1.20 -7.66
CA LEU A 103 -23.95 1.20 -8.93
C LEU A 103 -23.76 2.51 -9.71
N ARG A 104 -23.69 3.65 -9.01
CA ARG A 104 -23.40 4.96 -9.62
C ARG A 104 -22.00 4.98 -10.23
N SER A 105 -20.98 4.54 -9.50
CA SER A 105 -19.61 4.47 -10.02
C SER A 105 -19.47 3.46 -11.17
N LEU A 106 -20.22 2.35 -11.13
CA LEU A 106 -20.29 1.42 -12.26
C LEU A 106 -20.90 2.06 -13.51
N ARG A 107 -21.96 2.85 -13.34
CA ARG A 107 -22.58 3.60 -14.44
C ARG A 107 -21.61 4.61 -15.04
N LEU A 108 -20.95 5.40 -14.19
CA LEU A 108 -19.92 6.36 -14.60
C LEU A 108 -18.76 5.68 -15.35
N HIS A 109 -18.34 4.50 -14.89
CA HIS A 109 -17.28 3.74 -15.55
C HIS A 109 -17.68 3.29 -16.97
N ARG A 110 -18.95 2.94 -17.19
CA ARG A 110 -19.49 2.62 -18.53
C ARG A 110 -19.64 3.86 -19.42
N GLU A 111 -20.05 4.98 -18.82
CA GLU A 111 -20.27 6.26 -19.51
C GLU A 111 -18.95 6.94 -19.91
N SER A 112 -17.85 6.67 -19.20
CA SER A 112 -16.54 7.26 -19.46
C SER A 112 -15.99 6.94 -20.85
N GLY A 113 -16.41 5.84 -21.49
CA GLY A 113 -16.07 5.53 -22.88
C GLY A 113 -14.56 5.55 -23.14
N SER A 114 -14.07 6.54 -23.88
CA SER A 114 -12.63 6.74 -24.18
C SER A 114 -11.88 7.63 -23.17
N ASP A 115 -12.54 8.20 -22.18
CA ASP A 115 -11.90 8.96 -21.09
C ASP A 115 -11.26 8.01 -20.08
N ALA A 116 -9.94 7.86 -20.20
CA ALA A 116 -9.16 6.98 -19.34
C ALA A 116 -9.04 7.49 -17.89
N GLU A 117 -9.02 8.81 -17.68
CA GLU A 117 -8.93 9.42 -16.34
C GLU A 117 -10.27 9.25 -15.62
N GLY A 118 -11.39 9.58 -16.28
CA GLY A 118 -12.73 9.35 -15.76
C GLY A 118 -13.01 7.89 -15.47
N ALA A 119 -12.64 6.97 -16.38
CA ALA A 119 -12.79 5.54 -16.16
C ALA A 119 -11.95 5.04 -14.97
N GLY A 120 -10.75 5.58 -14.80
CA GLY A 120 -9.85 5.27 -13.69
C GLY A 120 -10.34 5.78 -12.33
N GLU A 121 -10.95 6.97 -12.29
CA GLU A 121 -11.59 7.52 -11.09
C GLU A 121 -12.86 6.74 -10.73
N ALA A 122 -13.71 6.44 -11.71
CA ALA A 122 -14.89 5.61 -11.50
C ALA A 122 -14.52 4.21 -10.97
N ALA A 123 -13.46 3.59 -11.51
CA ALA A 123 -12.95 2.32 -11.00
C ALA A 123 -12.41 2.42 -9.56
N ARG A 124 -11.77 3.55 -9.18
CA ARG A 124 -11.34 3.82 -7.81
C ARG A 124 -12.53 3.93 -6.86
N GLN A 125 -13.58 4.65 -7.25
CA GLN A 125 -14.82 4.80 -6.48
C GLN A 125 -15.55 3.47 -6.33
N LEU A 126 -15.63 2.68 -7.41
CA LEU A 126 -16.22 1.34 -7.39
C LEU A 126 -15.51 0.42 -6.39
N ARG A 127 -14.17 0.39 -6.40
CA ARG A 127 -13.38 -0.35 -5.41
C ARG A 127 -13.57 0.19 -4.00
N ARG A 128 -13.74 1.50 -3.85
CA ARG A 128 -13.94 2.15 -2.55
C ARG A 128 -15.27 1.71 -1.91
N ALA A 129 -16.36 1.68 -2.68
CA ALA A 129 -17.66 1.18 -2.25
C ALA A 129 -17.62 -0.32 -1.96
N ALA A 130 -17.07 -1.13 -2.87
CA ALA A 130 -16.95 -2.58 -2.69
C ALA A 130 -16.19 -2.98 -1.40
N ARG A 131 -15.12 -2.25 -1.06
CA ARG A 131 -14.35 -2.48 0.16
C ARG A 131 -15.10 -2.07 1.43
N ARG A 132 -15.94 -1.03 1.36
CA ARG A 132 -16.82 -0.64 2.49
C ARG A 132 -17.87 -1.69 2.73
N ILE A 133 -18.60 -2.11 1.69
CA ILE A 133 -19.58 -3.21 1.78
C ILE A 133 -18.92 -4.46 2.38
N SER A 134 -17.80 -4.92 1.79
CA SER A 134 -17.09 -6.11 2.26
C SER A 134 -16.61 -6.02 3.70
N ALA A 135 -16.19 -4.83 4.15
CA ALA A 135 -15.74 -4.61 5.52
C ALA A 135 -16.90 -4.53 6.52
N THR A 136 -18.00 -3.87 6.16
CA THR A 136 -19.21 -3.82 6.96
C THR A 136 -19.74 -5.24 7.19
N LEU A 137 -19.85 -6.04 6.13
CA LEU A 137 -20.23 -7.46 6.21
C LEU A 137 -19.22 -8.33 6.97
N HIS A 138 -17.95 -7.90 7.08
CA HIS A 138 -16.96 -8.61 7.88
C HIS A 138 -17.08 -8.29 9.38
N THR A 139 -17.20 -7.02 9.73
CA THR A 139 -17.22 -6.55 11.13
C THR A 139 -18.57 -6.88 11.78
N PHE A 140 -19.67 -6.65 11.07
CA PHE A 140 -21.03 -6.85 11.57
C PHE A 140 -21.62 -8.20 11.12
N ARG A 141 -20.77 -9.17 10.77
CA ARG A 141 -21.17 -10.53 10.36
C ARG A 141 -22.23 -11.17 11.28
N PRO A 142 -22.17 -11.03 12.63
CA PRO A 142 -23.18 -11.61 13.53
C PRO A 142 -24.60 -11.03 13.37
N LEU A 143 -24.75 -9.88 12.71
CA LEU A 143 -26.03 -9.20 12.48
C LEU A 143 -26.55 -9.42 11.05
N THR A 144 -25.84 -10.21 10.23
CA THR A 144 -26.17 -10.47 8.81
C THR A 144 -26.37 -11.96 8.57
N GLU A 145 -27.04 -12.34 7.48
CA GLU A 145 -27.03 -13.73 7.04
C GLU A 145 -25.60 -14.18 6.66
N GLU A 146 -25.06 -15.14 7.41
CA GLU A 146 -23.63 -15.48 7.36
C GLU A 146 -23.16 -16.01 6.00
N ASP A 147 -23.85 -16.99 5.44
CA ASP A 147 -23.47 -17.65 4.18
C ASP A 147 -23.53 -16.67 3.00
N TRP A 148 -24.57 -15.83 2.97
CA TRP A 148 -24.71 -14.76 1.99
C TRP A 148 -23.59 -13.72 2.11
N ALA A 149 -23.31 -13.27 3.34
CA ALA A 149 -22.29 -12.26 3.60
C ALA A 149 -20.90 -12.77 3.19
N ASP A 150 -20.56 -14.03 3.52
CA ASP A 150 -19.28 -14.63 3.17
C ASP A 150 -19.13 -14.82 1.65
N GLN A 151 -20.18 -15.25 0.95
CA GLN A 151 -20.19 -15.36 -0.50
C GLN A 151 -20.01 -13.99 -1.19
N LEU A 152 -20.80 -12.98 -0.81
CA LEU A 152 -20.70 -11.64 -1.40
C LEU A 152 -19.33 -11.01 -1.12
N ARG A 153 -18.76 -11.21 0.08
CA ARG A 153 -17.42 -10.72 0.42
C ARG A 153 -16.33 -11.34 -0.46
N SER A 154 -16.40 -12.64 -0.72
CA SER A 154 -15.47 -13.34 -1.63
C SER A 154 -15.49 -12.72 -3.03
N GLU A 155 -16.70 -12.49 -3.55
CA GLU A 155 -16.91 -11.93 -4.88
C GLU A 155 -16.48 -10.46 -5.00
N LEU A 156 -16.82 -9.62 -4.01
CA LEU A 156 -16.35 -8.23 -3.94
C LEU A 156 -14.82 -8.15 -3.79
N GLY A 157 -14.23 -9.09 -3.04
CA GLY A 157 -12.78 -9.24 -2.93
C GLY A 157 -12.11 -9.57 -4.27
N TRP A 158 -12.69 -10.51 -5.02
CA TRP A 158 -12.24 -10.83 -6.38
C TRP A 158 -12.32 -9.63 -7.33
N LEU A 159 -13.46 -8.94 -7.35
CA LEU A 159 -13.68 -7.79 -8.24
C LEU A 159 -12.71 -6.64 -7.90
N SER A 160 -12.67 -6.24 -6.63
CA SER A 160 -11.82 -5.13 -6.19
C SER A 160 -10.33 -5.40 -6.43
N GLY A 161 -9.87 -6.62 -6.16
CA GLY A 161 -8.50 -7.05 -6.44
C GLY A 161 -8.16 -7.12 -7.93
N THR A 162 -9.12 -7.47 -8.79
CA THR A 162 -8.92 -7.49 -10.25
C THR A 162 -8.77 -6.07 -10.79
N LEU A 163 -9.67 -5.15 -10.40
CA LEU A 163 -9.63 -3.75 -10.82
C LEU A 163 -8.41 -3.00 -10.26
N ALA A 164 -7.89 -3.40 -9.09
CA ALA A 164 -6.75 -2.76 -8.45
C ALA A 164 -5.41 -2.93 -9.19
N ARG A 165 -5.25 -4.03 -9.94
CA ARG A 165 -3.97 -4.41 -10.57
C ARG A 165 -3.46 -3.38 -11.57
N GLU A 166 -4.35 -2.81 -12.38
CA GLU A 166 -3.95 -1.82 -13.39
C GLU A 166 -3.35 -0.58 -12.72
N GLN A 167 -4.09 0.01 -11.78
CA GLN A 167 -3.65 1.22 -11.07
C GLN A 167 -2.37 0.96 -10.27
N ALA A 168 -2.24 -0.21 -9.64
CA ALA A 168 -1.03 -0.56 -8.92
C ALA A 168 0.20 -0.67 -9.83
N CYS A 169 0.05 -1.16 -11.06
CA CYS A 169 1.15 -1.17 -12.03
C CYS A 169 1.56 0.25 -12.43
N ALA A 170 0.57 1.14 -12.65
CA ALA A 170 0.82 2.54 -12.98
C ALA A 170 1.55 3.28 -11.84
N ALA A 171 1.02 3.21 -10.61
CA ALA A 171 1.60 3.85 -9.44
C ALA A 171 3.00 3.31 -9.11
N ARG A 172 3.21 1.99 -9.25
CA ARG A 172 4.53 1.39 -9.03
C ARG A 172 5.55 1.86 -10.06
N ARG A 173 5.14 2.01 -11.32
CA ARG A 173 6.00 2.53 -12.39
C ARG A 173 6.42 3.96 -12.08
N GLU A 174 5.45 4.84 -11.77
CA GLU A 174 5.71 6.22 -11.41
C GLU A 174 6.69 6.32 -10.24
N ARG A 175 6.39 5.63 -9.13
CA ARG A 175 7.24 5.57 -7.94
C ARG A 175 8.69 5.17 -8.26
N LEU A 176 8.88 4.10 -9.04
CA LEU A 176 10.22 3.62 -9.39
C LEU A 176 10.95 4.56 -10.35
N MET A 177 10.26 5.21 -11.29
CA MET A 177 10.87 6.19 -12.19
C MET A 177 11.31 7.44 -11.41
N THR A 178 10.46 7.96 -10.52
CA THR A 178 10.80 9.09 -9.65
C THR A 178 11.97 8.75 -8.73
N ALA A 179 12.00 7.55 -8.14
CA ALA A 179 13.10 7.09 -7.31
C ALA A 179 14.41 6.97 -8.11
N LEU A 180 14.38 6.42 -9.32
CA LEU A 180 15.56 6.37 -10.20
C LEU A 180 16.07 7.77 -10.53
N GLN A 181 15.19 8.70 -10.90
CA GLN A 181 15.57 10.10 -11.18
C GLN A 181 16.20 10.77 -9.96
N ARG A 182 15.64 10.57 -8.77
CA ARG A 182 16.19 11.04 -7.49
C ARG A 182 17.58 10.47 -7.22
N LEU A 183 17.79 9.19 -7.49
CA LEU A 183 19.07 8.52 -7.26
C LEU A 183 20.14 8.93 -8.29
N THR A 184 19.76 9.14 -9.56
CA THR A 184 20.67 9.61 -10.61
C THR A 184 21.02 11.10 -10.48
N GLY A 185 20.09 11.91 -9.98
CA GLY A 185 20.30 13.35 -9.74
C GLY A 185 21.16 13.64 -8.50
N ARG A 186 21.50 12.62 -7.68
CA ARG A 186 22.23 12.77 -6.40
C ARG A 186 23.71 12.34 -6.49
N GLY A 187 24.37 12.53 -7.63
CA GLY A 187 25.84 12.40 -7.74
C GLY A 187 26.51 13.77 -7.90
N PRO A 188 27.72 14.04 -7.36
CA PRO A 188 28.40 13.54 -6.16
C PRO A 188 28.62 14.68 -5.13
N GLU A 189 27.64 15.01 -4.27
CA GLU A 189 27.88 15.94 -3.15
C GLU A 189 28.59 15.30 -1.93
N ARG A 190 29.13 14.09 -2.07
CA ARG A 190 29.87 13.39 -1.01
C ARG A 190 31.39 13.37 -1.17
N SER A 191 31.95 13.98 -2.21
CA SER A 191 33.42 14.07 -2.39
C SER A 191 34.07 15.33 -1.78
N ASP A 192 33.30 16.33 -1.35
CA ASP A 192 33.85 17.63 -0.90
C ASP A 192 34.09 17.77 0.61
N ARG A 193 34.06 16.67 1.39
CA ARG A 193 34.40 16.71 2.84
C ARG A 193 35.81 16.26 3.19
N THR A 194 36.68 16.03 2.21
CA THR A 194 38.13 15.85 2.42
C THR A 194 38.89 16.98 1.73
N GLY A 195 38.74 18.19 2.27
CA GLY A 195 39.42 19.38 1.77
C GLY A 195 39.49 20.49 2.82
N ARG A 196 39.88 20.15 4.07
CA ARG A 196 40.17 21.13 5.11
C ARG A 196 41.59 20.95 5.63
N GLY A 197 42.45 21.89 5.24
CA GLY A 197 43.87 22.01 5.57
C GLY A 197 44.63 22.05 4.23
N GLU A 198 45.03 23.19 3.68
CA GLU A 198 45.93 24.16 4.30
C GLU A 198 45.64 25.59 3.83
N ARG A 199 45.77 26.54 4.76
CA ARG A 199 45.75 27.98 4.49
C ARG A 199 47.05 28.56 5.06
N GLY A 200 47.89 29.12 4.20
CA GLY A 200 49.08 29.89 4.60
C GLY A 200 49.83 30.42 3.36
N LYS A 201 49.33 31.49 2.73
CA LYS A 201 49.79 32.90 2.83
C LYS A 201 51.10 33.23 2.07
N ARG A 202 50.91 34.13 1.07
CA ARG A 202 51.68 35.36 0.75
C ARG A 202 53.10 35.17 0.16
N SER A 203 53.62 35.97 -0.79
CA SER A 203 53.24 37.26 -1.38
C SER A 203 54.24 37.66 -2.50
N ASP A 204 53.77 38.47 -3.47
CA ASP A 204 54.46 39.56 -4.23
C ASP A 204 55.69 39.23 -5.12
N ARG A 205 55.98 39.82 -6.30
CA ARG A 205 55.53 41.01 -7.07
C ARG A 205 56.04 40.89 -8.55
N PRO A 206 55.71 41.82 -9.47
CA PRO A 206 55.80 41.70 -10.94
C PRO A 206 56.87 42.59 -11.62
N THR A 207 57.07 42.41 -12.95
CA THR A 207 57.51 43.38 -14.00
C THR A 207 57.80 42.59 -15.29
N ALA A 208 57.74 43.03 -16.55
CA ALA A 208 57.16 44.16 -17.27
C ALA A 208 57.26 43.81 -18.79
N SER A 209 56.36 44.37 -19.59
CA SER A 209 56.37 44.63 -21.06
C SER A 209 57.56 44.22 -21.96
N SER A 210 57.26 43.69 -23.16
CA SER A 210 57.46 44.42 -24.44
C SER A 210 57.05 43.63 -25.73
N THR A 211 56.20 44.30 -26.51
CA THR A 211 56.18 44.48 -27.99
C THR A 211 56.46 43.36 -29.02
N ALA A 212 55.44 43.16 -29.86
CA ALA A 212 55.42 43.35 -31.33
C ALA A 212 55.79 42.21 -32.34
N ALA A 213 54.93 42.17 -33.37
CA ALA A 213 55.14 41.86 -34.79
C ALA A 213 54.95 40.42 -35.32
N ALA A 214 53.78 40.24 -35.95
CA ALA A 214 53.50 39.75 -37.31
C ALA A 214 54.31 38.56 -37.91
N ALA A 215 53.59 37.50 -38.32
CA ALA A 215 53.53 37.01 -39.71
C ALA A 215 52.58 35.81 -39.85
N SER A 216 52.15 35.58 -41.09
CA SER A 216 50.95 34.89 -41.59
C SER A 216 51.15 33.45 -42.08
N SER A 217 50.17 32.59 -41.73
CA SER A 217 49.52 31.50 -42.54
C SER A 217 50.32 30.21 -42.91
N PRO A 218 49.70 29.18 -43.56
CA PRO A 218 48.94 28.08 -42.92
C PRO A 218 49.38 26.67 -43.39
N SER A 219 49.05 25.57 -42.67
CA SER A 219 48.86 24.21 -43.27
C SER A 219 48.48 23.09 -42.28
N SER A 220 47.21 22.66 -42.37
CA SER A 220 46.68 21.28 -42.48
C SER A 220 47.02 20.14 -41.48
N PRO A 221 46.11 19.13 -41.38
CA PRO A 221 45.83 18.41 -40.15
C PRO A 221 46.58 17.07 -40.07
N SER A 222 47.18 16.79 -38.91
CA SER A 222 47.62 15.43 -38.59
C SER A 222 46.55 14.73 -37.77
N ALA A 223 45.75 13.94 -38.47
CA ALA A 223 45.08 12.79 -37.91
C ALA A 223 46.14 11.85 -37.34
N SER A 224 46.22 11.80 -36.01
CA SER A 224 46.76 10.65 -35.31
C SER A 224 45.73 10.28 -34.26
N SER A 225 44.90 9.32 -34.66
CA SER A 225 44.12 8.44 -33.81
C SER A 225 45.04 7.87 -32.72
N SER A 226 45.12 8.57 -31.59
CA SER A 226 45.36 7.92 -30.32
C SER A 226 43.99 7.52 -29.80
N THR A 227 43.60 6.29 -30.13
CA THR A 227 42.71 5.51 -29.26
C THR A 227 43.40 5.39 -27.91
N SER A 228 43.31 6.44 -27.10
CA SER A 228 43.32 6.24 -25.67
C SER A 228 42.13 5.34 -25.41
N SER A 229 42.43 4.12 -25.00
CA SER A 229 41.52 3.30 -24.21
C SER A 229 41.15 4.15 -22.99
N SER A 230 40.18 5.04 -23.14
CA SER A 230 39.53 5.67 -22.02
C SER A 230 38.87 4.53 -21.26
N ASP A 231 39.37 4.28 -20.06
CA ASP A 231 38.61 3.54 -19.07
C ASP A 231 37.17 4.09 -19.11
N PRO A 232 36.15 3.22 -19.16
CA PRO A 232 34.77 3.69 -19.15
C PRO A 232 34.62 4.55 -17.90
N ASP A 233 34.31 5.83 -18.09
CA ASP A 233 34.01 6.74 -17.00
C ASP A 233 32.98 6.05 -16.08
N PRO A 234 33.36 5.68 -14.84
CA PRO A 234 32.52 4.86 -13.99
C PRO A 234 31.18 5.54 -13.72
N ASP A 235 31.16 6.87 -13.71
CA ASP A 235 29.94 7.66 -13.53
C ASP A 235 29.04 7.60 -14.76
N GLY A 236 29.63 7.63 -15.96
CA GLY A 236 28.91 7.41 -17.22
C GLY A 236 28.33 5.99 -17.31
N ALA A 237 29.06 4.98 -16.84
CA ALA A 237 28.59 3.59 -16.80
C ALA A 237 27.42 3.39 -15.81
N LEU A 238 27.45 4.06 -14.65
CA LEU A 238 26.37 4.03 -13.66
C LEU A 238 25.11 4.74 -14.15
N SER A 239 25.26 5.93 -14.75
CA SER A 239 24.16 6.66 -15.37
C SER A 239 23.52 5.86 -16.51
N ALA A 240 24.33 5.28 -17.40
CA ALA A 240 23.85 4.38 -18.44
C ALA A 240 23.18 3.11 -17.87
N GLY A 241 23.69 2.59 -16.75
CA GLY A 241 23.11 1.48 -15.99
C GLY A 241 21.70 1.81 -15.46
N ALA A 242 21.53 3.00 -14.87
CA ALA A 242 20.25 3.50 -14.37
C ALA A 242 19.24 3.76 -15.50
N ALA A 243 19.68 4.34 -16.61
CA ALA A 243 18.83 4.53 -17.79
C ALA A 243 18.30 3.20 -18.35
N ARG A 244 19.17 2.17 -18.44
CA ARG A 244 18.76 0.82 -18.85
C ARG A 244 17.84 0.15 -17.84
N ALA A 245 18.08 0.34 -16.53
CA ALA A 245 17.20 -0.16 -15.48
C ALA A 245 15.81 0.48 -15.56
N GLY A 246 15.76 1.78 -15.79
CA GLY A 246 14.53 2.55 -16.05
C GLY A 246 13.76 1.98 -17.23
N ALA A 247 14.40 1.85 -18.40
CA ALA A 247 13.79 1.30 -19.60
C ALA A 247 13.27 -0.15 -19.41
N LEU A 248 14.01 -0.98 -18.66
CA LEU A 248 13.59 -2.35 -18.35
C LEU A 248 12.32 -2.37 -17.49
N LEU A 249 12.30 -1.62 -16.38
CA LEU A 249 11.16 -1.52 -15.48
C LEU A 249 9.94 -0.91 -16.17
N ASP A 250 10.16 0.15 -16.93
CA ASP A 250 9.14 0.84 -17.73
C ASP A 250 8.42 -0.14 -18.68
N ARG A 251 9.20 -0.91 -19.45
CA ARG A 251 8.67 -1.95 -20.33
C ARG A 251 7.91 -3.03 -19.56
N GLN A 252 8.48 -3.56 -18.48
CA GLN A 252 7.85 -4.65 -17.71
C GLN A 252 6.53 -4.21 -17.07
N LEU A 253 6.49 -3.03 -16.44
CA LEU A 253 5.31 -2.51 -15.76
C LEU A 253 4.25 -2.04 -16.74
N THR A 254 4.64 -1.49 -17.90
CA THR A 254 3.70 -1.18 -18.98
C THR A 254 3.03 -2.43 -19.51
N LEU A 255 3.80 -3.50 -19.79
CA LEU A 255 3.23 -4.78 -20.21
C LEU A 255 2.33 -5.41 -19.13
N ALA A 256 2.72 -5.32 -17.85
CA ALA A 256 1.90 -5.79 -16.75
C ALA A 256 0.59 -5.00 -16.65
N ARG A 257 0.64 -3.67 -16.84
CA ARG A 257 -0.54 -2.79 -16.88
C ARG A 257 -1.48 -3.17 -18.02
N THR A 258 -0.99 -3.34 -19.25
CA THR A 258 -1.83 -3.73 -20.40
C THR A 258 -2.52 -5.07 -20.16
N ARG A 259 -1.81 -6.06 -19.60
CA ARG A 259 -2.42 -7.36 -19.23
C ARG A 259 -3.47 -7.20 -18.13
N ALA A 260 -3.19 -6.40 -17.11
CA ALA A 260 -4.14 -6.12 -16.03
C ALA A 260 -5.39 -5.40 -16.55
N HIS A 261 -5.22 -4.46 -17.47
CA HIS A 261 -6.30 -3.74 -18.14
C HIS A 261 -7.21 -4.68 -18.92
N SER A 262 -6.64 -5.52 -19.80
CA SER A 262 -7.43 -6.53 -20.53
C SER A 262 -8.14 -7.52 -19.60
N ALA A 263 -7.48 -7.94 -18.51
CA ALA A 263 -8.10 -8.82 -17.52
C ALA A 263 -9.25 -8.14 -16.76
N ALA A 264 -9.13 -6.83 -16.46
CA ALA A 264 -10.20 -6.05 -15.85
C ALA A 264 -11.41 -5.94 -16.79
N LEU A 265 -11.19 -5.62 -18.07
CA LEU A 265 -12.28 -5.57 -19.06
C LEU A 265 -12.96 -6.93 -19.25
N GLN A 266 -12.19 -8.02 -19.30
CA GLN A 266 -12.75 -9.39 -19.37
C GLN A 266 -13.56 -9.73 -18.12
N ALA A 267 -13.09 -9.36 -16.93
CA ALA A 267 -13.83 -9.57 -15.68
C ALA A 267 -15.14 -8.78 -15.68
N LEU A 268 -15.13 -7.51 -16.09
CA LEU A 268 -16.33 -6.66 -16.17
C LEU A 268 -17.36 -7.15 -17.21
N GLY A 269 -16.92 -7.87 -18.24
CA GLY A 269 -17.80 -8.50 -19.23
C GLY A 269 -18.25 -9.93 -18.87
N SER A 270 -17.85 -10.45 -17.71
CA SER A 270 -18.13 -11.84 -17.33
C SER A 270 -19.49 -12.01 -16.66
N SER A 271 -20.11 -13.18 -16.81
CA SER A 271 -21.33 -13.55 -16.06
C SER A 271 -21.14 -13.48 -14.55
N ARG A 272 -19.94 -13.81 -14.07
CA ARG A 272 -19.55 -13.67 -12.65
C ARG A 272 -19.71 -12.24 -12.17
N PHE A 273 -19.23 -11.26 -12.94
CA PHE A 273 -19.38 -9.85 -12.58
C PHE A 273 -20.86 -9.41 -12.59
N HIS A 274 -21.62 -9.83 -13.60
CA HIS A 274 -23.06 -9.50 -13.66
C HIS A 274 -23.81 -10.04 -12.44
N ALA A 275 -23.55 -11.28 -12.00
CA ALA A 275 -24.14 -11.82 -10.78
C ALA A 275 -23.79 -10.99 -9.53
N VAL A 276 -22.57 -10.45 -9.45
CA VAL A 276 -22.18 -9.54 -8.36
C VAL A 276 -22.91 -8.21 -8.45
N ALA A 277 -22.99 -7.62 -9.64
CA ALA A 277 -23.70 -6.37 -9.85
C ALA A 277 -25.19 -6.51 -9.51
N ASP A 278 -25.82 -7.63 -9.88
CA ASP A 278 -27.21 -7.93 -9.55
C ASP A 278 -27.39 -8.16 -8.04
N SER A 279 -26.47 -8.87 -7.39
CA SER A 279 -26.49 -9.04 -5.93
C SER A 279 -26.37 -7.71 -5.19
N VAL A 280 -25.51 -6.79 -5.67
CA VAL A 280 -25.38 -5.44 -5.11
C VAL A 280 -26.61 -4.57 -5.44
N ALA A 281 -27.26 -4.79 -6.58
CA ALA A 281 -28.51 -4.11 -6.92
C ALA A 281 -29.66 -4.51 -6.00
N VAL A 282 -29.79 -5.80 -5.67
CA VAL A 282 -30.73 -6.27 -4.64
C VAL A 282 -30.36 -5.71 -3.27
N LEU A 283 -29.07 -5.74 -2.91
CA LEU A 283 -28.58 -5.15 -1.66
C LEU A 283 -28.85 -3.64 -1.55
N ALA A 284 -29.04 -2.91 -2.65
CA ALA A 284 -29.37 -1.49 -2.61
C ALA A 284 -30.80 -1.20 -2.15
N SER A 285 -31.69 -2.20 -2.17
CA SER A 285 -33.08 -2.08 -1.71
C SER A 285 -33.40 -2.95 -0.50
N GLU A 286 -32.78 -4.12 -0.40
CA GLU A 286 -33.06 -5.11 0.65
C GLU A 286 -31.74 -5.71 1.16
N ALA A 287 -31.39 -5.42 2.42
CA ALA A 287 -30.26 -6.03 3.09
C ALA A 287 -30.72 -7.29 3.86
N PRO A 288 -30.13 -8.48 3.59
CA PRO A 288 -30.46 -9.71 4.31
C PRO A 288 -29.78 -9.70 5.69
N LEU A 289 -30.44 -9.03 6.63
CA LEU A 289 -30.03 -8.89 8.01
C LEU A 289 -30.65 -9.98 8.87
N ALA A 290 -29.92 -10.42 9.89
CA ALA A 290 -30.43 -11.41 10.83
C ALA A 290 -31.61 -10.81 11.61
N ARG A 291 -32.64 -11.63 11.89
CA ARG A 291 -33.83 -11.18 12.63
C ARG A 291 -33.50 -10.50 13.96
N THR A 292 -32.44 -10.98 14.63
CA THR A 292 -31.94 -10.42 15.89
C THR A 292 -31.48 -8.96 15.76
N ALA A 293 -31.07 -8.50 14.57
CA ALA A 293 -30.65 -7.13 14.36
C ALA A 293 -31.82 -6.13 14.44
N ALA A 294 -33.04 -6.58 14.09
CA ALA A 294 -34.26 -5.76 14.17
C ALA A 294 -34.82 -5.62 15.60
N GLU A 295 -34.35 -6.45 16.52
CA GLU A 295 -34.85 -6.51 17.89
C GLU A 295 -33.96 -5.73 18.88
N VAL A 296 -32.75 -5.36 18.47
CA VAL A 296 -31.73 -4.76 19.36
C VAL A 296 -31.46 -3.30 18.96
N PRO A 297 -31.41 -2.37 19.92
CA PRO A 297 -31.00 -0.98 19.69
C PRO A 297 -29.61 -0.87 19.05
N ALA A 298 -29.40 0.09 18.16
CA ALA A 298 -28.14 0.23 17.43
C ALA A 298 -26.95 0.60 18.34
N ASP A 299 -27.19 1.37 19.39
CA ASP A 299 -26.20 1.77 20.41
C ASP A 299 -25.73 0.59 21.27
N GLU A 300 -26.57 -0.43 21.45
CA GLU A 300 -26.20 -1.66 22.17
C GLU A 300 -25.49 -2.67 21.27
N ALA A 301 -25.92 -2.82 20.01
CA ALA A 301 -25.42 -3.88 19.13
C ALA A 301 -24.15 -3.51 18.33
N LEU A 302 -24.06 -2.29 17.80
CA LEU A 302 -22.98 -1.92 16.86
C LEU A 302 -21.65 -1.58 17.55
N PRO A 303 -21.60 -0.77 18.64
CA PRO A 303 -20.35 -0.40 19.30
C PRO A 303 -19.50 -1.58 19.79
N PRO A 304 -20.05 -2.65 20.40
CA PRO A 304 -19.25 -3.79 20.83
C PRO A 304 -18.50 -4.50 19.68
N LEU A 305 -19.13 -4.58 18.50
CA LEU A 305 -18.54 -5.20 17.31
C LEU A 305 -17.44 -4.34 16.69
N ALA A 306 -17.65 -3.02 16.62
CA ALA A 306 -16.59 -2.10 16.18
C ALA A 306 -15.41 -2.06 17.16
N GLU A 307 -15.69 -2.09 18.46
CA GLU A 307 -14.65 -2.16 19.49
C GLU A 307 -13.90 -3.50 19.43
N GLN A 308 -14.57 -4.62 19.10
CA GLN A 308 -13.88 -5.87 18.83
C GLN A 308 -12.93 -5.76 17.62
N ALA A 309 -13.34 -5.11 16.54
CA ALA A 309 -12.47 -4.86 15.40
C ALA A 309 -11.26 -3.98 15.78
N HIS A 310 -11.47 -2.96 16.61
CA HIS A 310 -10.40 -2.10 17.12
C HIS A 310 -9.45 -2.84 18.07
N ARG A 311 -9.96 -3.71 18.95
CA ARG A 311 -9.14 -4.56 19.83
C ARG A 311 -8.25 -5.52 19.03
N ARG A 312 -8.78 -6.18 18.00
CA ARG A 312 -7.99 -7.03 17.10
C ARG A 312 -6.87 -6.25 16.40
N LEU A 313 -7.15 -5.01 16.01
CA LEU A 313 -6.13 -4.10 15.48
C LEU A 313 -5.06 -3.81 16.54
N ALA A 314 -5.45 -3.42 17.75
CA ALA A 314 -4.51 -3.13 18.84
C ALA A 314 -3.62 -4.33 19.20
N GLU A 315 -4.19 -5.54 19.25
CA GLU A 315 -3.46 -6.80 19.46
C GLU A 315 -2.46 -7.07 18.33
N ALA A 316 -2.88 -6.93 17.07
CA ALA A 316 -2.00 -7.13 15.93
C ALA A 316 -0.85 -6.11 15.90
N VAL A 317 -1.11 -4.85 16.30
CA VAL A 317 -0.08 -3.82 16.41
C VAL A 317 0.87 -4.10 17.58
N ALA A 318 0.36 -4.59 18.72
CA ALA A 318 1.19 -4.98 19.86
C ALA A 318 2.17 -6.13 19.52
N ALA A 319 1.81 -6.98 18.56
CA ALA A 319 2.67 -8.05 18.04
C ALA A 319 3.72 -7.56 17.02
N LEU A 320 3.64 -6.32 16.53
CA LEU A 320 4.62 -5.78 15.58
C LEU A 320 5.96 -5.47 16.27
N PRO A 321 7.10 -5.60 15.56
CA PRO A 321 8.41 -5.23 16.08
C PRO A 321 8.61 -3.69 16.05
N LEU A 322 7.73 -2.93 16.70
CA LEU A 322 7.73 -1.47 16.69
C LEU A 322 9.02 -0.87 17.26
N SER A 323 9.68 -1.56 18.21
CA SER A 323 10.99 -1.15 18.74
C SER A 323 12.09 -1.14 17.68
N ARG A 324 12.02 -2.03 16.67
CA ARG A 324 12.96 -2.03 15.53
C ARG A 324 12.62 -0.96 14.50
N ALA A 325 11.35 -0.57 14.42
CA ALA A 325 10.86 0.51 13.57
C ALA A 325 11.14 1.90 14.16
N GLY A 326 11.80 2.01 15.32
CA GLY A 326 12.13 3.28 15.98
C GLY A 326 13.21 4.12 15.28
N TYR A 327 13.87 3.58 14.25
CA TYR A 327 14.87 4.30 13.45
C TYR A 327 14.51 4.27 11.96
N PRO A 328 14.47 5.43 11.27
CA PRO A 328 14.06 5.50 9.87
C PRO A 328 15.04 4.81 8.89
N TYR A 329 16.29 4.60 9.29
CA TYR A 329 17.32 3.94 8.48
C TYR A 329 17.99 2.82 9.29
N ASN A 330 17.46 1.60 9.17
CA ASN A 330 18.03 0.41 9.78
C ASN A 330 18.90 -0.34 8.76
N ALA A 331 20.19 -0.56 9.04
CA ALA A 331 21.09 -1.31 8.16
C ALA A 331 20.62 -2.78 7.93
N ALA A 332 19.85 -3.35 8.85
CA ALA A 332 19.24 -4.68 8.69
C ALA A 332 18.10 -4.71 7.64
N ALA A 333 17.63 -3.55 7.16
CA ALA A 333 16.56 -3.45 6.16
C ALA A 333 16.92 -4.09 4.80
N LEU A 334 18.23 -4.14 4.48
CA LEU A 334 18.76 -4.77 3.28
C LEU A 334 18.80 -6.30 3.37
N ALA A 335 18.86 -6.85 4.59
CA ALA A 335 18.80 -8.29 4.87
C ALA A 335 17.39 -8.77 5.24
N ALA A 336 16.42 -7.86 5.34
CA ALA A 336 15.06 -8.15 5.80
C ALA A 336 14.26 -8.90 4.73
N ASP A 337 13.91 -10.15 5.03
CA ASP A 337 13.05 -11.01 4.21
C ASP A 337 11.66 -10.37 3.99
N GLN A 338 11.09 -10.54 2.80
CA GLN A 338 9.71 -10.14 2.46
C GLN A 338 8.68 -10.73 3.42
N ARG A 339 8.98 -11.87 4.06
CA ARG A 339 8.14 -12.46 5.12
C ARG A 339 7.89 -11.50 6.30
N GLN A 340 8.80 -10.55 6.53
CA GLN A 340 8.67 -9.55 7.59
C GLN A 340 7.62 -8.47 7.25
N ASP A 341 7.17 -8.37 6.00
CA ASP A 341 6.14 -7.40 5.57
C ASP A 341 4.71 -7.92 5.81
N ALA A 342 4.51 -9.24 5.94
CA ALA A 342 3.17 -9.83 6.10
C ALA A 342 2.40 -9.33 7.34
N PRO A 343 3.00 -9.22 8.54
CA PRO A 343 2.30 -8.65 9.70
C PRO A 343 1.87 -7.20 9.49
N TRP A 344 2.66 -6.39 8.78
CA TRP A 344 2.34 -5.00 8.47
C TRP A 344 1.17 -4.90 7.48
N HIS A 345 1.12 -5.78 6.49
CA HIS A 345 -0.04 -5.86 5.59
C HIS A 345 -1.32 -6.29 6.32
N GLN A 346 -1.22 -7.19 7.29
CA GLN A 346 -2.35 -7.57 8.14
C GLN A 346 -2.86 -6.39 8.97
N VAL A 347 -1.95 -5.65 9.62
CA VAL A 347 -2.32 -4.43 10.36
C VAL A 347 -2.98 -3.39 9.45
N ARG A 348 -2.49 -3.20 8.22
CA ARG A 348 -3.13 -2.31 7.22
C ARG A 348 -4.58 -2.70 6.95
N MET A 349 -4.85 -3.99 6.79
CA MET A 349 -6.21 -4.52 6.62
C MET A 349 -7.08 -4.21 7.84
N LEU A 350 -6.56 -4.44 9.06
CA LEU A 350 -7.27 -4.19 10.31
C LEU A 350 -7.54 -2.71 10.55
N VAL A 351 -6.61 -1.80 10.25
CA VAL A 351 -6.83 -0.34 10.30
C VAL A 351 -8.00 0.05 9.41
N ARG A 352 -8.07 -0.52 8.20
CA ARG A 352 -9.16 -0.26 7.26
C ARG A 352 -10.50 -0.79 7.78
N LEU A 353 -10.53 -1.98 8.36
CA LEU A 353 -11.73 -2.55 8.99
C LEU A 353 -12.22 -1.70 10.16
N SER A 354 -11.33 -1.29 11.07
CA SER A 354 -11.69 -0.42 12.20
C SER A 354 -12.21 0.94 11.72
N ARG A 355 -11.61 1.52 10.68
CA ARG A 355 -12.08 2.78 10.09
C ARG A 355 -13.49 2.63 9.51
N TYR A 356 -13.74 1.60 8.71
CA TYR A 356 -15.08 1.40 8.12
C TYR A 356 -16.14 1.04 9.16
N ALA A 357 -15.76 0.32 10.24
CA ALA A 357 -16.66 0.09 11.37
C ALA A 357 -17.05 1.40 12.07
N ARG A 358 -16.11 2.33 12.24
CA ARG A 358 -16.38 3.67 12.78
C ARG A 358 -17.24 4.51 11.83
N GLU A 359 -17.04 4.41 10.52
CA GLU A 359 -17.88 5.10 9.53
C GLU A 359 -19.37 4.69 9.63
N VAL A 360 -19.69 3.48 10.11
CA VAL A 360 -21.08 3.03 10.33
C VAL A 360 -21.69 3.62 11.59
N ILE A 361 -20.92 3.71 12.68
CA ILE A 361 -21.41 4.13 14.00
C ILE A 361 -21.42 5.66 14.13
N ALA A 362 -20.41 6.33 13.58
CA ALA A 362 -20.19 7.75 13.75
C ALA A 362 -19.72 8.37 12.42
N PRO A 363 -20.62 8.50 11.41
CA PRO A 363 -20.25 8.98 10.07
C PRO A 363 -19.63 10.38 10.09
N GLU A 364 -20.07 11.24 11.01
CA GLU A 364 -19.59 12.61 11.16
C GLU A 364 -18.23 12.71 11.89
N THR A 365 -17.83 11.66 12.61
CA THR A 365 -16.58 11.65 13.40
C THR A 365 -15.45 11.00 12.61
N SER A 366 -14.71 11.80 11.85
CA SER A 366 -13.52 11.31 11.14
C SER A 366 -12.35 11.09 12.11
N ASP A 367 -11.95 9.84 12.29
CA ASP A 367 -10.74 9.52 13.04
C ASP A 367 -9.48 9.82 12.20
N LEU A 368 -8.96 11.03 12.37
CA LEU A 368 -7.75 11.52 11.71
C LEU A 368 -6.54 10.63 11.99
N ARG A 369 -6.44 10.04 13.18
CA ARG A 369 -5.32 9.18 13.57
C ARG A 369 -5.35 7.86 12.82
N LEU A 370 -6.52 7.22 12.70
CA LEU A 370 -6.67 6.02 11.86
C LEU A 370 -6.43 6.33 10.38
N ALA A 371 -6.84 7.51 9.91
CA ALA A 371 -6.57 7.95 8.55
C ALA A 371 -5.06 8.14 8.29
N GLU A 372 -4.33 8.78 9.21
CA GLU A 372 -2.87 8.94 9.15
C GLU A 372 -2.13 7.60 9.20
N ALA A 373 -2.52 6.72 10.13
CA ALA A 373 -1.96 5.38 10.25
C ALA A 373 -2.20 4.56 8.98
N GLY A 374 -3.39 4.66 8.39
CA GLY A 374 -3.72 4.05 7.11
C GLY A 374 -2.81 4.53 5.97
N ARG A 375 -2.59 5.85 5.86
CA ARG A 375 -1.68 6.43 4.84
C ARG A 375 -0.24 5.92 5.00
N ALA A 376 0.28 5.87 6.23
CA ALA A 376 1.62 5.35 6.47
C ALA A 376 1.77 3.87 6.05
N LEU A 377 0.76 3.04 6.35
CA LEU A 377 0.76 1.62 5.96
C LEU A 377 0.53 1.40 4.46
N GLU A 378 -0.16 2.31 3.78
CA GLU A 378 -0.22 2.31 2.31
C GLU A 378 1.14 2.61 1.69
N TRP A 379 1.85 3.62 2.21
CA TRP A 379 3.23 3.90 1.78
C TRP A 379 4.17 2.72 2.01
N HIS A 380 4.09 2.07 3.20
CA HIS A 380 4.84 0.84 3.50
C HIS A 380 4.61 -0.21 2.42
N ARG A 381 3.36 -0.47 2.08
CA ARG A 381 2.98 -1.50 1.13
C ARG A 381 3.44 -1.16 -0.29
N ASP A 382 3.27 0.08 -0.72
CA ASP A 382 3.68 0.50 -2.06
C ASP A 382 5.21 0.47 -2.22
N ALA A 383 5.95 0.86 -1.17
CA ALA A 383 7.41 0.73 -1.11
C ALA A 383 7.87 -0.74 -1.14
N ALA A 384 7.21 -1.63 -0.39
CA ALA A 384 7.53 -3.06 -0.36
C ALA A 384 7.32 -3.72 -1.74
N GLU A 385 6.22 -3.38 -2.43
CA GLU A 385 5.94 -3.88 -3.77
C GLU A 385 6.91 -3.31 -4.82
N ALA A 386 7.29 -2.03 -4.70
CA ALA A 386 8.30 -1.41 -5.56
C ALA A 386 9.67 -2.09 -5.38
N ALA A 387 10.08 -2.35 -4.13
CA ALA A 387 11.30 -3.10 -3.81
C ALA A 387 11.27 -4.52 -4.40
N ALA A 388 10.13 -5.20 -4.31
CA ALA A 388 9.95 -6.53 -4.88
C ALA A 388 10.04 -6.52 -6.42
N ALA A 389 9.49 -5.51 -7.08
CA ALA A 389 9.58 -5.35 -8.53
C ALA A 389 11.02 -5.07 -8.99
N ALA A 390 11.76 -4.20 -8.29
CA ALA A 390 13.18 -3.95 -8.58
C ALA A 390 14.02 -5.24 -8.43
N ALA A 391 13.81 -6.00 -7.34
CA ALA A 391 14.49 -7.27 -7.13
C ALA A 391 14.12 -8.34 -8.18
N ALA A 392 12.86 -8.37 -8.63
CA ALA A 392 12.42 -9.25 -9.71
C ALA A 392 13.06 -8.87 -11.05
N ALA A 393 13.13 -7.57 -11.37
CA ALA A 393 13.79 -7.07 -12.56
C ALA A 393 15.30 -7.41 -12.58
N ALA A 394 15.97 -7.37 -11.42
CA ALA A 394 17.38 -7.72 -11.29
C ALA A 394 17.66 -9.21 -11.58
N ARG A 395 16.65 -10.08 -11.51
CA ARG A 395 16.73 -11.51 -11.88
C ARG A 395 16.50 -11.76 -13.37
N THR A 396 16.30 -10.72 -14.18
CA THR A 396 16.13 -10.87 -15.64
C THR A 396 17.44 -11.39 -16.26
N PRO A 397 17.40 -12.43 -17.11
CA PRO A 397 18.61 -12.96 -17.72
C PRO A 397 19.26 -11.93 -18.67
N ARG A 398 20.60 -11.97 -18.77
CA ARG A 398 21.42 -11.16 -19.71
C ARG A 398 21.32 -9.64 -19.51
N ILE A 399 21.04 -9.16 -18.29
CA ILE A 399 21.19 -7.74 -17.97
C ILE A 399 22.66 -7.37 -17.75
N ALA A 400 23.04 -6.14 -18.09
CA ALA A 400 24.40 -5.66 -17.84
C ALA A 400 24.67 -5.49 -16.34
N PRO A 401 25.91 -5.70 -15.84
CA PRO A 401 26.25 -5.53 -14.43
C PRO A 401 25.88 -4.15 -13.85
N ALA A 402 26.12 -3.07 -14.62
CA ALA A 402 25.73 -1.71 -14.21
C ALA A 402 24.20 -1.56 -14.03
N THR A 403 23.40 -2.24 -14.85
CA THR A 403 21.94 -2.27 -14.71
C THR A 403 21.51 -3.05 -13.48
N ALA A 404 22.14 -4.20 -13.21
CA ALA A 404 21.89 -4.99 -12.00
C ALA A 404 22.24 -4.19 -10.73
N TYR A 405 23.36 -3.46 -10.75
CA TYR A 405 23.75 -2.57 -9.66
C TYR A 405 22.72 -1.46 -9.42
N ALA A 406 22.29 -0.76 -10.47
CA ALA A 406 21.27 0.28 -10.35
C ALA A 406 19.93 -0.25 -9.78
N LEU A 407 19.51 -1.45 -10.19
CA LEU A 407 18.33 -2.12 -9.62
C LEU A 407 18.53 -2.51 -8.15
N GLY A 408 19.75 -2.88 -7.76
CA GLY A 408 20.10 -3.14 -6.36
C GLY A 408 20.03 -1.89 -5.49
N VAL A 409 20.57 -0.76 -5.96
CA VAL A 409 20.46 0.54 -5.27
C VAL A 409 19.00 0.99 -5.16
N LEU A 410 18.21 0.84 -6.24
CA LEU A 410 16.79 1.14 -6.23
C LEU A 410 16.02 0.25 -5.24
N HIS A 411 16.33 -1.05 -5.19
CA HIS A 411 15.76 -1.95 -4.20
C HIS A 411 16.07 -1.49 -2.78
N ALA A 412 17.33 -1.15 -2.49
CA ALA A 412 17.78 -0.64 -1.20
C ALA A 412 17.05 0.65 -0.79
N ASP A 413 16.93 1.61 -1.71
CA ASP A 413 16.17 2.85 -1.51
C ASP A 413 14.71 2.55 -1.11
N GLN A 414 14.03 1.65 -1.83
CA GLN A 414 12.67 1.27 -1.49
C GLN A 414 12.55 0.50 -0.17
N ARG A 415 13.57 -0.27 0.24
CA ARG A 415 13.59 -0.88 1.60
C ARG A 415 13.77 0.15 2.70
N HIS A 416 14.50 1.25 2.47
CA HIS A 416 14.55 2.35 3.41
C HIS A 416 13.19 3.06 3.52
N GLU A 417 12.49 3.27 2.40
CA GLU A 417 11.14 3.83 2.41
C GLU A 417 10.13 2.94 3.18
N VAL A 418 10.29 1.62 3.13
CA VAL A 418 9.54 0.66 3.96
C VAL A 418 9.77 0.93 5.44
N GLU A 419 11.01 1.06 5.90
CA GLU A 419 11.31 1.36 7.31
C GLU A 419 10.85 2.75 7.73
N ALA A 420 10.98 3.75 6.85
CA ALA A 420 10.49 5.10 7.10
C ALA A 420 8.97 5.12 7.33
N ALA A 421 8.20 4.34 6.56
CA ALA A 421 6.77 4.20 6.78
C ALA A 421 6.43 3.47 8.08
N ARG A 422 7.20 2.44 8.46
CA ARG A 422 7.03 1.75 9.75
C ARG A 422 7.29 2.69 10.92
N PHE A 423 8.31 3.53 10.82
CA PHE A 423 8.60 4.59 11.80
C PHE A 423 7.46 5.63 11.86
N ALA A 424 6.99 6.11 10.71
CA ALA A 424 5.87 7.04 10.63
C ALA A 424 4.60 6.48 11.27
N PHE A 425 4.27 5.21 10.97
CA PHE A 425 3.17 4.50 11.63
C PHE A 425 3.38 4.43 13.15
N GLY A 426 4.58 4.07 13.61
CA GLY A 426 4.93 4.03 15.02
C GLY A 426 4.71 5.36 15.74
N ARG A 427 5.05 6.50 15.10
CA ARG A 427 4.82 7.84 15.66
C ARG A 427 3.34 8.23 15.78
N VAL A 428 2.50 7.76 14.85
CA VAL A 428 1.05 8.01 14.88
C VAL A 428 0.37 7.09 15.89
N TRP A 429 0.83 5.84 16.00
CA TRP A 429 0.19 4.81 16.81
C TRP A 429 0.66 4.79 18.27
N LEU A 430 1.91 5.10 18.57
CA LEU A 430 2.37 5.20 19.96
C LEU A 430 2.01 6.57 20.54
N PRO A 431 1.58 6.65 21.81
CA PRO A 431 1.45 7.93 22.49
C PRO A 431 2.81 8.64 22.42
N ARG A 432 2.82 9.97 22.22
CA ARG A 432 4.05 10.75 22.41
C ARG A 432 4.50 10.51 23.86
N THR A 433 5.52 9.68 24.07
CA THR A 433 6.20 9.63 25.35
C THR A 433 6.73 11.04 25.58
N PRO A 434 6.31 11.75 26.64
CA PRO A 434 6.92 13.02 26.96
C PRO A 434 8.41 12.75 27.16
N ASP A 435 9.25 13.48 26.41
CA ASP A 435 10.70 13.41 26.59
C ASP A 435 10.99 13.58 28.08
N ARG A 436 11.71 12.62 28.66
CA ARG A 436 12.34 12.83 29.97
C ARG A 436 13.38 13.92 29.76
N THR A 437 12.98 15.16 30.03
CA THR A 437 13.89 16.27 30.27
C THR A 437 14.83 15.86 31.40
N GLY A 438 16.07 15.53 31.02
CA GLY A 438 17.21 15.36 31.92
C GLY A 438 18.03 16.62 32.03
#